data_AF-A0A1F2SYA7-F1
#
_entry.id   AF-A0A1F2SYA7-F1
#
_cell.length_a   1.000
_cell.length_b   1.000
_cell.length_c   1.000
_cell.angle_alpha   90.00
_cell.angle_beta   90.00
_cell.angle_gamma   90.00
#
_symmetry.space_group_name_H-M   'P 1'
#
loop_
_entity.id
_entity.type
_entity.pdbx_description
1 polymer ?
#
loop_
_entity_poly.entity_id
_entity_poly.type
_entity_poly.pdbx_seq_one_letter_code
_entity_poly.pdbx_strand_id
1 'polypeptide(L)'
;MAEGKQFPETNPREPSEPNSGKPQEARPVITRRDFLVRSNAGAVAVGVMTGAGFAASLAQSPVAPPKAATPAPASVPVTTRRVALNIDGKKYEVNVDVRESLWETMNYQLGLSNCNLGCDRAQCGACTVLVDGKAVNGCTLLTARQGRGQKILTVAGIANGPGPQGLHPLQRAFWLEGGFQCGICTRGFVMSAYALLQTNKNPTTAQIKEALAGNICRCGEYTKILSAVKKAAAELRGEKVSYTAPLLTAAAAQPSPAPTAGAVSKQFEFVTALGTIEQFDELSLELKQRPGIIGVSGSERTITPVWDPTRLDETGVRRILAETGHPVR
;
A
#
# COMPACT_ATOMS: atom_id res chain seq x y z
N MET A 1 2.56 56.77 -13.82
CA MET A 1 3.25 55.60 -14.41
C MET A 1 3.64 54.70 -13.24
N ALA A 2 3.20 53.47 -13.06
CA ALA A 2 2.56 52.51 -13.96
C ALA A 2 1.35 51.82 -13.27
N GLU A 3 0.45 51.34 -14.11
CA GLU A 3 -0.91 50.89 -13.82
C GLU A 3 -0.98 49.54 -13.09
N GLY A 4 -2.03 49.42 -12.25
CA GLY A 4 -2.45 48.16 -11.65
C GLY A 4 -3.08 47.23 -12.69
N LYS A 5 -2.65 45.98 -12.72
CA LYS A 5 -3.30 44.92 -13.51
C LYS A 5 -4.39 44.26 -12.68
N GLN A 6 -5.63 44.50 -13.11
CA GLN A 6 -6.85 43.89 -12.66
C GLN A 6 -6.92 42.44 -13.20
N PHE A 7 -7.15 41.47 -12.32
CA PHE A 7 -7.41 40.08 -12.71
C PHE A 7 -8.81 39.99 -13.36
N PRO A 8 -9.00 39.20 -14.44
CA PRO A 8 -10.31 39.06 -15.04
C PRO A 8 -11.23 38.20 -14.17
N GLU A 9 -12.44 38.72 -13.95
CA GLU A 9 -13.55 38.06 -13.27
C GLU A 9 -13.97 36.78 -14.01
N THR A 10 -14.37 35.77 -13.23
CA THR A 10 -14.88 34.49 -13.70
C THR A 10 -16.22 34.67 -14.43
N ASN A 11 -16.28 34.22 -15.68
CA ASN A 11 -17.50 34.20 -16.49
C ASN A 11 -18.61 33.33 -15.85
N PRO A 12 -19.86 33.80 -15.72
CA PRO A 12 -20.97 32.98 -15.26
C PRO A 12 -21.26 31.80 -16.18
N ARG A 13 -21.67 30.68 -15.59
CA ARG A 13 -22.02 29.40 -16.23
C ARG A 13 -22.89 29.59 -17.48
N GLU A 14 -22.44 29.06 -18.61
CA GLU A 14 -23.31 28.82 -19.77
C GLU A 14 -24.40 27.79 -19.41
N PRO A 15 -25.66 27.99 -19.85
CA PRO A 15 -26.72 27.02 -19.67
C PRO A 15 -26.50 25.80 -20.58
N SER A 16 -26.59 24.61 -19.99
CA SER A 16 -26.48 23.32 -20.69
C SER A 16 -27.57 23.16 -21.74
N GLU A 17 -27.19 22.77 -22.96
CA GLU A 17 -28.12 22.44 -24.04
C GLU A 17 -29.04 21.26 -23.68
N PRO A 18 -30.31 21.26 -24.15
CA PRO A 18 -31.25 20.16 -23.90
C PRO A 18 -30.89 18.91 -24.71
N ASN A 19 -30.85 17.78 -23.99
CA ASN A 19 -30.61 16.44 -24.48
C ASN A 19 -31.58 16.06 -25.62
N SER A 20 -31.07 15.96 -26.85
CA SER A 20 -31.83 15.44 -28.00
C SER A 20 -31.93 13.91 -27.90
N GLY A 21 -33.09 13.45 -27.43
CA GLY A 21 -33.39 12.04 -27.22
C GLY A 21 -33.28 11.20 -28.49
N LYS A 22 -32.37 10.22 -28.47
CA LYS A 22 -32.52 8.97 -29.23
C LYS A 22 -32.78 7.82 -28.25
N PRO A 23 -33.74 6.92 -28.49
CA PRO A 23 -33.95 5.78 -27.62
C PRO A 23 -32.71 4.88 -27.65
N GLN A 24 -32.03 4.71 -26.52
CA GLN A 24 -31.00 3.68 -26.36
C GLN A 24 -31.70 2.33 -26.16
N GLU A 25 -31.52 1.39 -27.10
CA GLU A 25 -31.89 0.00 -26.90
C GLU A 25 -31.15 -0.58 -25.69
N ALA A 26 -31.92 -1.08 -24.72
CA ALA A 26 -31.38 -1.70 -23.51
C ALA A 26 -30.63 -2.99 -23.86
N ARG A 27 -29.30 -3.00 -23.68
CA ARG A 27 -28.52 -4.25 -23.70
C ARG A 27 -28.92 -5.09 -22.47
N PRO A 28 -29.21 -6.39 -22.64
CA PRO A 28 -29.56 -7.24 -21.51
C PRO A 28 -28.34 -7.39 -20.59
N VAL A 29 -28.52 -7.02 -19.32
CA VAL A 29 -27.54 -7.19 -18.27
C VAL A 29 -27.60 -8.66 -17.83
N ILE A 30 -26.64 -9.46 -18.29
CA ILE A 30 -26.49 -10.84 -17.81
C ILE A 30 -25.86 -10.77 -16.42
N THR A 31 -26.59 -11.24 -15.42
CA THR A 31 -26.10 -11.26 -14.04
C THR A 31 -25.29 -12.53 -13.77
N ARG A 32 -24.42 -12.51 -12.75
CA ARG A 32 -23.67 -13.71 -12.31
C ARG A 32 -24.58 -14.91 -11.99
N ARG A 33 -25.84 -14.65 -11.62
CA ARG A 33 -26.85 -15.67 -11.33
C ARG A 33 -27.32 -16.37 -12.60
N ASP A 34 -27.48 -15.64 -13.71
CA ASP A 34 -27.88 -16.20 -15.01
C ASP A 34 -26.81 -17.12 -15.62
N PHE A 35 -25.54 -16.82 -15.36
CA PHE A 35 -24.41 -17.66 -15.81
C PHE A 35 -24.35 -18.99 -15.05
N LEU A 36 -24.64 -19.00 -13.75
CA LEU A 36 -24.63 -20.20 -12.91
C LEU A 36 -25.86 -21.09 -13.14
N VAL A 37 -27.02 -20.52 -13.50
CA VAL A 37 -28.22 -21.31 -13.80
C VAL A 37 -28.09 -22.01 -15.17
N ARG A 38 -27.42 -21.40 -16.15
CA ARG A 38 -27.22 -22.01 -17.48
C ARG A 38 -26.12 -23.08 -17.55
N SER A 39 -25.27 -23.21 -16.53
CA SER A 39 -24.14 -24.16 -16.53
C SER A 39 -24.51 -25.58 -16.07
N ASN A 40 -25.74 -25.81 -15.58
CA ASN A 40 -26.20 -27.13 -15.12
C ASN A 40 -27.06 -27.92 -16.12
N ALA A 41 -27.20 -27.44 -17.37
CA ALA A 41 -27.88 -28.20 -18.43
C ALA A 41 -26.84 -28.92 -19.32
N GLY A 42 -26.21 -29.97 -18.80
CA GLY A 42 -25.19 -30.76 -19.49
C GLY A 42 -25.26 -32.25 -19.16
N ALA A 43 -26.10 -32.97 -19.92
CA ALA A 43 -26.05 -34.39 -20.29
C ALA A 43 -25.81 -35.48 -19.22
N VAL A 44 -26.87 -36.20 -18.84
CA VAL A 44 -26.79 -37.61 -18.45
C VAL A 44 -27.60 -38.42 -19.47
N ALA A 45 -26.92 -39.10 -20.38
CA ALA A 45 -27.51 -40.12 -21.23
C ALA A 45 -26.88 -41.47 -20.86
N VAL A 46 -27.59 -42.26 -20.06
CA VAL A 46 -27.25 -43.66 -19.77
C VAL A 46 -27.84 -44.51 -20.89
N GLY A 47 -26.97 -44.99 -21.79
CA GLY A 47 -27.32 -45.98 -22.81
C GLY A 47 -26.75 -47.35 -22.44
N VAL A 48 -27.62 -48.28 -22.07
CA VAL A 48 -27.32 -49.71 -21.91
C VAL A 48 -27.31 -50.36 -23.30
N MET A 49 -26.24 -51.07 -23.66
CA MET A 49 -26.25 -52.06 -24.75
C MET A 49 -25.38 -53.25 -24.34
N THR A 50 -26.04 -54.37 -24.07
CA THR A 50 -25.48 -55.72 -24.05
C THR A 50 -25.46 -56.27 -25.48
N GLY A 51 -24.45 -57.08 -25.83
CA GLY A 51 -24.54 -57.98 -27.00
C GLY A 51 -23.27 -58.11 -27.82
N ALA A 52 -22.68 -59.30 -27.77
CA ALA A 52 -21.57 -59.76 -28.60
C ALA A 52 -21.99 -60.02 -30.05
N GLY A 53 -21.06 -59.89 -31.01
CA GLY A 53 -21.27 -60.36 -32.38
C GLY A 53 -20.19 -59.90 -33.37
N PHE A 54 -19.42 -60.87 -33.86
CA PHE A 54 -18.40 -60.80 -34.92
C PHE A 54 -18.83 -60.05 -36.20
N ALA A 55 -17.90 -59.34 -36.85
CA ALA A 55 -17.54 -59.61 -38.27
C ALA A 55 -16.42 -58.69 -38.81
N ALA A 56 -15.48 -59.36 -39.49
CA ALA A 56 -14.72 -58.93 -40.68
C ALA A 56 -13.74 -57.74 -40.58
N SER A 57 -12.46 -58.13 -40.52
CA SER A 57 -11.30 -57.37 -40.91
C SER A 57 -11.42 -56.86 -42.36
N LEU A 58 -11.54 -55.54 -42.52
CA LEU A 58 -11.02 -54.84 -43.69
C LEU A 58 -9.89 -53.95 -43.20
N ALA A 59 -8.66 -54.38 -43.47
CA ALA A 59 -7.46 -53.59 -43.25
C ALA A 59 -7.53 -52.33 -44.12
N GLN A 60 -8.06 -51.24 -43.56
CA GLN A 60 -7.84 -49.91 -44.07
C GLN A 60 -6.50 -49.44 -43.53
N SER A 61 -5.53 -49.24 -44.42
CA SER A 61 -4.30 -48.51 -44.11
C SER A 61 -4.68 -47.20 -43.40
N PRO A 62 -4.12 -46.89 -42.23
CA PRO A 62 -4.44 -45.65 -41.55
C PRO A 62 -3.94 -44.50 -42.43
N VAL A 63 -4.88 -43.79 -43.04
CA VAL A 63 -4.61 -42.48 -43.64
C VAL A 63 -4.14 -41.60 -42.49
N ALA A 64 -2.86 -41.24 -42.50
CA ALA A 64 -2.31 -40.32 -41.52
C ALA A 64 -3.17 -39.05 -41.53
N PRO A 65 -3.68 -38.59 -40.36
CA PRO A 65 -4.43 -37.34 -40.32
C PRO A 65 -3.54 -36.23 -40.88
N PRO A 66 -4.08 -35.30 -41.70
CA PRO A 66 -3.30 -34.18 -42.18
C PRO A 66 -2.70 -33.49 -40.97
N LYS A 67 -1.36 -33.41 -40.95
CA LYS A 67 -0.57 -32.76 -39.91
C LYS A 67 -1.15 -31.36 -39.76
N ALA A 68 -1.87 -31.12 -38.67
CA ALA A 68 -2.51 -29.84 -38.40
C ALA A 68 -1.43 -28.77 -38.56
N ALA A 69 -1.59 -27.92 -39.57
CA ALA A 69 -0.68 -26.81 -39.78
C ALA A 69 -0.68 -26.00 -38.49
N THR A 70 0.50 -25.92 -37.84
CA THR A 70 0.70 -25.05 -36.70
C THR A 70 0.21 -23.67 -37.12
N PRO A 71 -0.81 -23.08 -36.47
CA PRO A 71 -1.29 -21.77 -36.87
C PRO A 71 -0.10 -20.82 -36.83
N ALA A 72 0.19 -20.20 -37.98
CA ALA A 72 1.19 -19.15 -38.05
C ALA A 72 0.83 -18.12 -36.97
N PRO A 73 1.81 -17.62 -36.18
CA PRO A 73 1.52 -16.65 -35.14
C PRO A 73 0.76 -15.48 -35.77
N ALA A 74 -0.46 -15.23 -35.27
CA ALA A 74 -1.31 -14.17 -35.76
C ALA A 74 -0.50 -12.86 -35.80
N SER A 75 -0.51 -12.18 -36.95
CA SER A 75 0.22 -10.93 -37.11
C SER A 75 -0.30 -9.94 -36.08
N VAL A 76 0.56 -9.53 -35.16
CA VAL A 76 0.25 -8.52 -34.15
C VAL A 76 -0.16 -7.23 -34.88
N PRO A 77 -1.31 -6.60 -34.57
CA PRO A 77 -1.71 -5.34 -35.20
C PRO A 77 -0.58 -4.30 -35.15
N VAL A 78 -0.47 -3.41 -36.14
CA VAL A 78 0.62 -2.40 -36.24
C VAL A 78 0.71 -1.51 -34.97
N THR A 79 -0.38 -1.41 -34.21
CA THR A 79 -0.48 -0.68 -32.95
C THR A 79 -0.05 -1.47 -31.73
N THR A 80 0.36 -2.74 -31.87
CA THR A 80 0.72 -3.63 -30.77
C THR A 80 2.14 -4.15 -30.97
N ARG A 81 2.90 -4.28 -29.87
CA ARG A 81 4.28 -4.76 -29.89
C ARG A 81 4.46 -5.85 -28.85
N ARG A 82 5.21 -6.90 -29.21
CA ARG A 82 5.68 -7.91 -28.26
C ARG A 82 6.86 -7.37 -27.46
N VAL A 83 6.81 -7.52 -26.14
CA VAL A 83 7.80 -6.99 -25.20
C VAL A 83 8.12 -8.02 -24.12
N ALA A 84 9.41 -8.19 -23.83
CA ALA A 84 9.94 -9.07 -22.80
C ALA A 84 10.38 -8.26 -21.57
N LEU A 85 9.46 -8.03 -20.62
CA LEU A 85 9.72 -7.22 -19.42
C LEU A 85 10.46 -8.04 -18.35
N ASN A 86 11.36 -7.39 -17.60
CA ASN A 86 11.93 -7.93 -16.37
C ASN A 86 11.44 -7.08 -15.21
N ILE A 87 10.47 -7.59 -14.43
CA ILE A 87 9.87 -6.90 -13.29
C ILE A 87 10.16 -7.73 -12.04
N ASP A 88 10.82 -7.12 -11.06
CA ASP A 88 11.20 -7.75 -9.79
C ASP A 88 12.00 -9.05 -10.00
N GLY A 89 12.86 -9.08 -11.04
CA GLY A 89 13.67 -10.23 -11.41
C GLY A 89 12.93 -11.31 -12.22
N LYS A 90 11.61 -11.17 -12.42
CA LYS A 90 10.79 -12.12 -13.18
C LYS A 90 10.55 -11.63 -14.62
N LYS A 91 10.67 -12.54 -15.57
CA LYS A 91 10.39 -12.28 -17.00
C LYS A 91 8.89 -12.36 -17.30
N TYR A 92 8.39 -11.40 -18.06
CA TYR A 92 7.02 -11.34 -18.57
C TYR A 92 7.04 -11.05 -20.06
N GLU A 93 6.49 -11.96 -20.86
CA GLU A 93 6.31 -11.78 -22.30
C GLU A 93 4.88 -11.31 -22.56
N VAL A 94 4.71 -10.08 -23.06
CA VAL A 94 3.41 -9.45 -23.25
C VAL A 94 3.29 -8.80 -24.63
N ASN A 95 2.07 -8.77 -25.17
CA ASN A 95 1.73 -7.97 -26.34
C ASN A 95 1.01 -6.71 -25.84
N VAL A 96 1.61 -5.54 -26.07
CA VAL A 96 1.11 -4.27 -25.53
C VAL A 96 0.77 -3.30 -26.65
N ASP A 97 -0.26 -2.48 -26.46
CA ASP A 97 -0.49 -1.35 -27.36
C ASP A 97 0.69 -0.36 -27.25
N VAL A 98 1.08 0.28 -28.35
CA VAL A 98 2.21 1.22 -28.38
C VAL A 98 2.00 2.45 -27.48
N ARG A 99 0.75 2.74 -27.10
CA ARG A 99 0.35 3.84 -26.20
C ARG A 99 0.23 3.42 -24.74
N GLU A 100 0.25 2.12 -24.47
CA GLU A 100 0.06 1.59 -23.12
C GLU A 100 1.23 1.98 -22.21
N SER A 101 0.91 2.55 -21.06
CA SER A 101 1.89 2.89 -20.04
C SER A 101 2.35 1.65 -19.28
N LEU A 102 3.53 1.74 -18.68
CA LEU A 102 4.10 0.68 -17.85
C LEU A 102 3.19 0.38 -16.66
N TRP A 103 2.56 1.41 -16.08
CA TRP A 103 1.60 1.22 -15.01
C TRP A 103 0.39 0.39 -15.47
N GLU A 104 -0.19 0.70 -16.62
CA GLU A 104 -1.33 -0.04 -17.19
C GLU A 104 -0.96 -1.49 -17.47
N THR A 105 0.19 -1.75 -18.12
CA THR A 105 0.60 -3.13 -18.40
C THR A 105 0.80 -3.92 -17.10
N MET A 106 1.47 -3.33 -16.11
CA MET A 106 1.67 -4.00 -14.82
C MET A 106 0.33 -4.31 -14.13
N ASN A 107 -0.60 -3.37 -14.08
CA ASN A 107 -1.82 -3.54 -13.28
C ASN A 107 -2.94 -4.25 -14.04
N TYR A 108 -3.20 -3.87 -15.28
CA TYR A 108 -4.33 -4.39 -16.05
C TYR A 108 -4.01 -5.71 -16.75
N GLN A 109 -2.84 -5.83 -17.39
CA GLN A 109 -2.49 -7.08 -18.09
C GLN A 109 -1.86 -8.11 -17.15
N LEU A 110 -0.92 -7.69 -16.31
CA LEU A 110 -0.17 -8.61 -15.45
C LEU A 110 -0.78 -8.80 -14.06
N GLY A 111 -1.77 -8.00 -13.67
CA GLY A 111 -2.40 -8.08 -12.34
C GLY A 111 -1.46 -7.70 -11.19
N LEU A 112 -0.34 -7.03 -11.47
CA LEU A 112 0.64 -6.61 -10.48
C LEU A 112 0.19 -5.32 -9.79
N SER A 113 -0.49 -5.46 -8.66
CA SER A 113 -0.91 -4.35 -7.82
C SER A 113 0.25 -3.83 -6.95
N ASN A 114 1.45 -3.61 -7.50
CA ASN A 114 2.65 -3.20 -6.77
C ASN A 114 2.94 -1.70 -6.90
N CYS A 115 2.08 -0.96 -7.58
CA CYS A 115 2.25 0.46 -7.88
C CYS A 115 0.86 1.09 -8.08
N ASN A 116 0.63 2.32 -7.59
CA ASN A 116 -0.70 2.93 -7.62
C ASN A 116 -0.82 4.00 -8.71
N LEU A 117 -2.01 4.23 -9.26
CA LEU A 117 -2.27 5.36 -10.15
C LEU A 117 -3.04 6.44 -9.39
N GLY A 118 -2.50 7.66 -9.41
CA GLY A 118 -3.16 8.82 -8.78
C GLY A 118 -3.64 9.87 -9.77
N CYS A 119 -2.80 10.24 -10.75
CA CYS A 119 -3.07 11.38 -11.64
C CYS A 119 -2.95 11.09 -13.14
N ASP A 120 -2.24 10.02 -13.52
CA ASP A 120 -1.95 9.65 -14.91
C ASP A 120 -1.34 10.76 -15.80
N ARG A 121 -0.61 11.69 -15.18
CA ARG A 121 0.00 12.85 -15.86
C ARG A 121 1.31 13.32 -15.24
N ALA A 122 2.05 12.38 -14.63
CA ALA A 122 3.36 12.61 -13.99
C ALA A 122 3.42 13.68 -12.88
N GLN A 123 2.32 13.96 -12.20
CA GLN A 123 2.28 14.99 -11.15
C GLN A 123 2.39 14.44 -9.71
N CYS A 124 1.86 13.24 -9.44
CA CYS A 124 1.65 12.80 -8.06
C CYS A 124 2.70 11.81 -7.51
N GLY A 125 3.51 11.18 -8.35
CA GLY A 125 4.49 10.16 -7.93
C GLY A 125 3.93 8.83 -7.40
N ALA A 126 2.62 8.68 -7.19
CA ALA A 126 2.04 7.43 -6.68
C ALA A 126 2.38 6.19 -7.54
N CYS A 127 2.65 6.42 -8.83
CA CYS A 127 3.03 5.42 -9.81
C CYS A 127 4.55 5.16 -9.92
N THR A 128 5.37 5.62 -8.96
CA THR A 128 6.82 5.49 -9.04
C THR A 128 7.27 4.03 -8.94
N VAL A 129 8.10 3.64 -9.91
CA VAL A 129 8.90 2.41 -9.92
C VAL A 129 10.35 2.78 -10.23
N LEU A 130 11.27 1.84 -10.10
CA LEU A 130 12.65 2.01 -10.54
C LEU A 130 12.84 1.32 -11.89
N VAL A 131 13.43 2.02 -12.85
CA VAL A 131 13.93 1.45 -14.11
C VAL A 131 15.43 1.65 -14.14
N ASP A 132 16.18 0.56 -14.14
CA ASP A 132 17.65 0.55 -14.08
C ASP A 132 18.19 1.43 -12.93
N GLY A 133 17.54 1.31 -11.76
CA GLY A 133 17.91 2.05 -10.55
C GLY A 133 17.37 3.48 -10.44
N LYS A 134 16.75 4.02 -11.49
CA LYS A 134 16.21 5.39 -11.50
C LYS A 134 14.73 5.41 -11.18
N ALA A 135 14.32 6.25 -10.22
CA ALA A 135 12.91 6.47 -9.93
C ALA A 135 12.22 7.21 -11.08
N VAL A 136 11.10 6.67 -11.56
CA VAL A 136 10.37 7.15 -12.74
C VAL A 136 8.87 6.98 -12.54
N ASN A 137 8.08 7.88 -13.13
CA ASN A 137 6.62 7.76 -13.14
C ASN A 137 6.18 6.68 -14.14
N GLY A 138 5.62 5.58 -13.64
CA GLY A 138 5.15 4.46 -14.47
C GLY A 138 4.06 4.85 -15.47
N CYS A 139 3.23 5.86 -15.15
CA CYS A 139 2.19 6.36 -16.05
C CYS A 139 2.72 7.03 -17.32
N THR A 140 3.96 7.54 -17.31
CA THR A 140 4.55 8.24 -18.47
C THR A 140 5.57 7.42 -19.24
N LEU A 141 5.79 6.17 -18.83
CA LEU A 141 6.67 5.25 -19.54
C LEU A 141 5.85 4.35 -20.44
N LEU A 142 6.04 4.42 -21.75
CA LEU A 142 5.39 3.50 -22.68
C LEU A 142 6.00 2.11 -22.56
N THR A 143 5.18 1.10 -22.29
CA THR A 143 5.64 -0.29 -22.15
C THR A 143 6.29 -0.79 -23.43
N ALA A 144 5.75 -0.38 -24.58
CA ALA A 144 6.31 -0.72 -25.88
C ALA A 144 7.77 -0.26 -26.07
N ARG A 145 8.28 0.69 -25.27
CA ARG A 145 9.70 1.13 -25.31
C ARG A 145 10.62 0.31 -24.40
N GLN A 146 10.06 -0.55 -23.55
CA GLN A 146 10.80 -1.42 -22.65
C GLN A 146 11.12 -2.77 -23.30
N GLY A 147 11.56 -3.73 -22.48
CA GLY A 147 11.86 -5.11 -22.85
C GLY A 147 13.11 -5.29 -23.71
N ARG A 148 14.08 -4.40 -23.56
CA ARG A 148 15.42 -4.46 -24.16
C ARG A 148 16.49 -4.73 -23.10
N GLY A 149 16.12 -5.42 -22.03
CA GLY A 149 17.00 -5.76 -20.91
C GLY A 149 16.91 -4.83 -19.69
N GLN A 150 16.06 -3.80 -19.73
CA GLN A 150 15.84 -2.94 -18.56
C GLN A 150 15.31 -3.74 -17.38
N LYS A 151 15.79 -3.40 -16.18
CA LYS A 151 15.31 -3.98 -14.91
C LYS A 151 14.30 -3.03 -14.28
N ILE A 152 13.07 -3.51 -14.15
CA ILE A 152 11.98 -2.79 -13.50
C ILE A 152 11.87 -3.33 -12.08
N LEU A 153 11.95 -2.46 -11.09
CA LEU A 153 11.83 -2.80 -9.68
C LEU A 153 10.65 -2.04 -9.07
N THR A 154 9.75 -2.77 -8.42
CA THR A 154 8.56 -2.26 -7.77
C THR A 154 8.67 -2.37 -6.24
N VAL A 155 7.66 -1.87 -5.52
CA VAL A 155 7.64 -1.94 -4.05
C VAL A 155 7.63 -3.39 -3.53
N ALA A 156 7.18 -4.37 -4.32
CA ALA A 156 7.20 -5.77 -3.91
C ALA A 156 8.61 -6.36 -4.02
N GLY A 157 9.39 -5.94 -5.01
CA GLY A 157 10.72 -6.47 -5.28
C GLY A 157 11.81 -6.05 -4.29
N ILE A 158 11.55 -5.07 -3.41
CA ILE A 158 12.54 -4.62 -2.41
C ILE A 158 12.50 -5.43 -1.11
N ALA A 159 11.49 -6.28 -0.90
CA ALA A 159 11.40 -7.10 0.31
C ALA A 159 12.53 -8.14 0.36
N ASN A 160 13.07 -8.37 1.56
CA ASN A 160 14.12 -9.34 1.85
C ASN A 160 13.58 -10.75 2.15
N GLY A 161 12.26 -10.93 2.23
CA GLY A 161 11.64 -12.21 2.54
C GLY A 161 10.15 -12.10 2.88
N PRO A 162 9.55 -13.16 3.42
CA PRO A 162 8.14 -13.16 3.80
C PRO A 162 7.89 -12.46 5.14
N GLY A 163 6.67 -11.94 5.29
CA GLY A 163 6.16 -11.38 6.53
C GLY A 163 6.89 -10.12 7.04
N PRO A 164 6.59 -9.68 8.28
CA PRO A 164 7.17 -8.49 8.89
C PRO A 164 8.71 -8.45 8.90
N GLN A 165 9.34 -9.61 9.12
CA GLN A 165 10.80 -9.72 9.20
C GLN A 165 11.46 -9.59 7.82
N GLY A 166 10.75 -9.98 6.76
CA GLY A 166 11.18 -9.83 5.39
C GLY A 166 10.97 -8.42 4.81
N LEU A 167 10.34 -7.50 5.54
CA LEU A 167 10.18 -6.13 5.07
C LEU A 167 11.55 -5.44 4.92
N HIS A 168 11.73 -4.73 3.81
CA HIS A 168 12.84 -3.80 3.65
C HIS A 168 12.80 -2.73 4.76
N PRO A 169 13.95 -2.20 5.24
CA PRO A 169 13.97 -1.15 6.26
C PRO A 169 13.06 0.05 5.96
N LEU A 170 12.95 0.47 4.69
CA LEU A 170 11.98 1.49 4.28
C LEU A 170 10.51 1.07 4.49
N GLN A 171 10.11 -0.12 4.07
CA GLN A 171 8.74 -0.59 4.25
C GLN A 171 8.38 -0.68 5.73
N ARG A 172 9.30 -1.22 6.53
CA ARG A 172 9.18 -1.33 7.99
C ARG A 172 9.10 0.04 8.66
N ALA A 173 9.99 0.96 8.30
CA ALA A 173 9.99 2.30 8.87
C ALA A 173 8.71 3.06 8.54
N PHE A 174 8.20 2.98 7.30
CA PHE A 174 6.93 3.61 6.96
C PHE A 174 5.77 3.02 7.77
N TRP A 175 5.78 1.72 8.04
CA TRP A 175 4.78 1.08 8.88
C TRP A 175 4.87 1.52 10.34
N LEU A 176 6.05 1.41 10.96
CA LEU A 176 6.19 1.64 12.40
C LEU A 176 6.22 3.12 12.78
N GLU A 177 6.55 4.01 11.84
CA GLU A 177 6.43 5.46 12.04
C GLU A 177 5.06 6.02 11.68
N GLY A 178 4.15 5.21 11.12
CA GLY A 178 2.89 5.70 10.58
C GLY A 178 3.09 6.69 9.43
N GLY A 179 4.10 6.46 8.58
CA GLY A 179 4.41 7.26 7.39
C GLY A 179 3.37 7.15 6.26
N PHE A 180 2.13 6.79 6.59
CA PHE A 180 1.00 6.70 5.69
C PHE A 180 -0.33 6.69 6.46
N GLN A 181 -1.42 7.00 5.74
CA GLN A 181 -2.79 6.73 6.19
C GLN A 181 -3.52 5.90 5.13
N CYS A 182 -4.05 6.55 4.07
CA CYS A 182 -4.82 5.86 3.02
C CYS A 182 -3.98 4.90 2.15
N GLY A 183 -2.65 4.97 2.24
CA GLY A 183 -1.75 4.06 1.54
C GLY A 183 -1.52 4.34 0.04
N ILE A 184 -2.31 5.21 -0.59
CA ILE A 184 -2.25 5.41 -2.06
C ILE A 184 -0.88 5.93 -2.53
N CYS A 185 -0.31 6.92 -1.85
CA CYS A 185 0.99 7.48 -2.22
C CYS A 185 2.19 6.66 -1.70
N THR A 186 1.97 5.77 -0.75
CA THR A 186 3.04 5.15 0.07
C THR A 186 4.05 4.38 -0.77
N ARG A 187 3.58 3.65 -1.79
CA ARG A 187 4.44 2.87 -2.68
C ARG A 187 5.40 3.78 -3.47
N GLY A 188 4.90 4.90 -3.97
CA GLY A 188 5.70 5.89 -4.68
C GLY A 188 6.77 6.52 -3.78
N PHE A 189 6.38 6.95 -2.57
CA PHE A 189 7.32 7.47 -1.57
C PHE A 189 8.40 6.47 -1.20
N VAL A 190 8.03 5.20 -0.96
CA VAL A 190 8.99 4.14 -0.64
C VAL A 190 9.98 3.93 -1.79
N MET A 191 9.52 3.89 -3.04
CA MET A 191 10.41 3.68 -4.19
C MET A 191 11.31 4.88 -4.48
N SER A 192 10.81 6.12 -4.35
CA SER A 192 11.66 7.32 -4.46
C SER A 192 12.71 7.39 -3.34
N ALA A 193 12.32 7.07 -2.09
CA ALA A 193 13.26 6.97 -0.98
C ALA A 193 14.29 5.85 -1.22
N TYR A 194 13.86 4.71 -1.75
CA TYR A 194 14.76 3.61 -2.08
C TYR A 194 15.82 4.06 -3.08
N ALA A 195 15.43 4.72 -4.18
CA ALA A 195 16.39 5.25 -5.17
C ALA A 195 17.41 6.22 -4.55
N LEU A 196 16.97 7.11 -3.66
CA LEU A 196 17.87 8.00 -2.91
C LEU A 196 18.88 7.17 -2.08
N LEU A 197 18.40 6.23 -1.29
CA LEU A 197 19.23 5.48 -0.34
C LEU A 197 20.19 4.49 -1.01
N GLN A 198 19.94 4.11 -2.27
CA GLN A 198 20.93 3.35 -3.06
C GLN A 198 22.18 4.16 -3.37
N THR A 199 22.06 5.47 -3.54
CA THR A 199 23.18 6.35 -3.92
C THR A 199 23.73 7.14 -2.75
N ASN A 200 22.92 7.42 -1.73
CA ASN A 200 23.32 8.13 -0.52
C ASN A 200 22.67 7.48 0.72
N LYS A 201 23.47 6.72 1.48
CA LYS A 201 23.02 6.06 2.71
C LYS A 201 22.89 7.00 3.91
N ASN A 202 23.38 8.24 3.84
CA ASN A 202 23.26 9.23 4.91
C ASN A 202 22.78 10.59 4.38
N PRO A 203 21.56 10.66 3.81
CA PRO A 203 21.07 11.89 3.23
C PRO A 203 20.66 12.90 4.29
N THR A 204 20.91 14.18 4.02
CA THR A 204 20.38 15.26 4.84
C THR A 204 18.86 15.36 4.68
N THR A 205 18.18 16.04 5.61
CA THR A 205 16.74 16.30 5.50
C THR A 205 16.38 17.01 4.19
N ALA A 206 17.23 17.94 3.72
CA ALA A 206 17.01 18.65 2.46
C ALA A 206 17.10 17.71 1.25
N GLN A 207 18.09 16.80 1.24
CA GLN A 207 18.22 15.79 0.18
C GLN A 207 17.04 14.81 0.16
N ILE A 208 16.52 14.41 1.33
CA ILE A 208 15.32 13.58 1.40
C ILE A 208 14.12 14.34 0.83
N LYS A 209 13.89 15.59 1.25
CA LYS A 209 12.77 16.39 0.73
C LYS A 209 12.83 16.54 -0.78
N GLU A 210 14.01 16.83 -1.32
CA GLU A 210 14.22 16.95 -2.77
C GLU A 210 13.91 15.64 -3.50
N ALA A 211 14.47 14.52 -3.04
CA ALA A 211 14.22 13.22 -3.65
C ALA A 211 12.74 12.79 -3.61
N LEU A 212 11.98 13.29 -2.63
CA LEU A 212 10.57 12.99 -2.45
C LEU A 212 9.62 14.03 -3.05
N ALA A 213 10.12 15.17 -3.55
CA ALA A 213 9.31 16.29 -4.01
C ALA A 213 8.35 15.93 -5.16
N GLY A 214 8.69 14.90 -5.95
CA GLY A 214 7.82 14.35 -7.00
C GLY A 214 6.66 13.47 -6.50
N ASN A 215 6.55 13.24 -5.19
CA ASN A 215 5.48 12.43 -4.58
C ASN A 215 4.54 13.31 -3.75
N ILE A 216 3.24 13.19 -4.01
CA ILE A 216 2.20 13.97 -3.32
C ILE A 216 1.45 13.07 -2.33
N CYS A 217 1.42 13.51 -1.06
CA CYS A 217 0.62 12.91 0.00
C CYS A 217 -0.59 13.80 0.31
N ARG A 218 -1.80 13.36 -0.03
CA ARG A 218 -3.02 14.11 0.30
C ARG A 218 -3.38 14.04 1.79
N CYS A 219 -3.00 12.96 2.47
CA CYS A 219 -3.19 12.80 3.92
C CYS A 219 -2.29 13.73 4.76
N GLY A 220 -1.24 14.32 4.16
CA GLY A 220 -0.38 15.28 4.84
C GLY A 220 0.69 14.68 5.75
N GLU A 221 0.99 13.38 5.66
CA GLU A 221 1.91 12.67 6.58
C GLU A 221 3.40 12.92 6.31
N TYR A 222 3.77 14.05 5.71
CA TYR A 222 5.14 14.32 5.27
C TYR A 222 6.17 14.25 6.42
N THR A 223 5.83 14.72 7.62
CA THR A 223 6.74 14.64 8.79
C THR A 223 7.07 13.19 9.15
N LYS A 224 6.07 12.32 9.19
CA LYS A 224 6.24 10.89 9.49
C LYS A 224 6.94 10.16 8.34
N ILE A 225 6.66 10.52 7.10
CA ILE A 225 7.40 10.05 5.90
C ILE A 225 8.89 10.39 6.02
N LEU A 226 9.23 11.63 6.38
CA LEU A 226 10.63 12.06 6.56
C LEU A 226 11.29 11.32 7.73
N SER A 227 10.58 11.11 8.84
CA SER A 227 11.07 10.30 9.97
C SER A 227 11.38 8.87 9.50
N ALA A 228 10.46 8.24 8.78
CA ALA A 228 10.60 6.88 8.26
C ALA A 228 11.83 6.74 7.36
N VAL A 229 12.07 7.67 6.43
CA VAL A 229 13.26 7.62 5.55
C VAL A 229 14.56 7.78 6.34
N LYS A 230 14.62 8.68 7.31
CA LYS A 230 15.81 8.86 8.16
C LYS A 230 16.12 7.61 8.98
N LYS A 231 15.09 7.02 9.60
CA LYS A 231 15.20 5.80 10.40
C LYS A 231 15.61 4.60 9.54
N ALA A 232 15.02 4.45 8.36
CA ALA A 232 15.43 3.43 7.40
C ALA A 232 16.89 3.61 6.95
N ALA A 233 17.33 4.86 6.71
CA ALA A 233 18.71 5.15 6.35
C ALA A 233 19.69 4.77 7.48
N ALA A 234 19.35 5.09 8.74
CA ALA A 234 20.13 4.70 9.90
C ALA A 234 20.21 3.17 10.06
N GLU A 235 19.10 2.46 9.92
CA GLU A 235 19.06 1.00 9.99
C GLU A 235 19.91 0.35 8.87
N LEU A 236 19.84 0.89 7.64
CA LEU A 236 20.67 0.43 6.51
C LEU A 236 22.18 0.67 6.71
N ARG A 237 22.57 1.53 7.64
CA ARG A 237 23.97 1.73 8.08
C ARG A 237 24.34 0.85 9.28
N GLY A 238 23.42 0.04 9.79
CA GLY A 238 23.64 -0.84 10.94
C GLY A 238 23.45 -0.15 12.30
N GLU A 239 22.87 1.03 12.34
CA GLU A 239 22.58 1.74 13.60
C GLU A 239 21.36 1.11 14.31
N LYS A 240 21.36 1.19 15.64
CA LYS A 240 20.17 0.82 16.43
C LYS A 240 19.12 1.92 16.29
N VAL A 241 17.94 1.55 15.81
CA VAL A 241 16.83 2.49 15.57
C VAL A 241 15.65 2.13 16.48
N SER A 242 15.08 3.15 17.12
CA SER A 242 13.79 3.02 17.81
C SER A 242 12.69 3.57 16.92
N TYR A 243 11.60 2.82 16.80
CA TYR A 243 10.41 3.21 16.03
C TYR A 243 9.30 3.70 16.95
N THR A 244 8.38 4.52 16.42
CA THR A 244 7.23 5.04 17.18
C THR A 244 6.32 3.91 17.65
N ALA A 245 5.96 2.99 16.75
CA ALA A 245 5.22 1.79 17.11
C ALA A 245 6.17 0.62 17.41
N PRO A 246 5.88 -0.21 18.42
CA PRO A 246 6.66 -1.42 18.68
C PRO A 246 6.40 -2.45 17.57
N LEU A 247 7.46 -3.18 17.18
CA LEU A 247 7.32 -4.37 16.36
C LEU A 247 6.66 -5.45 17.23
N LEU A 248 5.39 -5.74 16.95
CA LEU A 248 4.68 -6.87 17.56
C LEU A 248 5.32 -8.17 17.07
N THR A 249 6.36 -8.61 17.77
CA THR A 249 6.89 -9.97 17.65
C THR A 249 5.96 -10.92 18.41
N ALA A 250 5.93 -12.19 18.05
CA ALA A 250 5.13 -13.19 18.79
C ALA A 250 5.46 -13.24 20.30
N ALA A 251 6.66 -12.77 20.71
CA ALA A 251 7.03 -12.61 22.11
C ALA A 251 6.33 -11.43 22.83
N ALA A 252 5.93 -10.38 22.10
CA ALA A 252 5.17 -9.24 22.64
C ALA A 252 3.68 -9.56 22.87
N ALA A 253 3.21 -10.73 22.42
CA ALA A 253 1.87 -11.24 22.71
C ALA A 253 1.80 -11.99 24.07
N GLN A 254 2.90 -12.02 24.83
CA GLN A 254 2.82 -12.45 26.22
C GLN A 254 2.10 -11.35 27.00
N PRO A 255 0.98 -11.64 27.68
CA PRO A 255 0.37 -10.66 28.58
C PRO A 255 1.45 -10.20 29.56
N SER A 256 1.55 -8.87 29.77
CA SER A 256 2.38 -8.34 30.86
C SER A 256 2.09 -9.14 32.12
N PRO A 257 3.11 -9.56 32.87
CA PRO A 257 2.90 -10.28 34.12
C PRO A 257 1.90 -9.48 34.95
N ALA A 258 0.87 -10.17 35.47
CA ALA A 258 -0.11 -9.56 36.33
C ALA A 258 0.62 -8.71 37.39
N PRO A 259 0.15 -7.48 37.68
CA PRO A 259 0.81 -6.63 38.65
C PRO A 259 1.02 -7.44 39.93
N THR A 260 2.26 -7.45 40.41
CA THR A 260 2.66 -8.08 41.66
C THR A 260 1.67 -7.66 42.76
N ALA A 261 1.32 -8.62 43.63
CA ALA A 261 0.17 -8.65 44.53
C ALA A 261 0.05 -7.53 45.60
N GLY A 262 0.57 -6.33 45.33
CA GLY A 262 0.42 -5.14 46.16
C GLY A 262 0.10 -3.85 45.42
N ALA A 263 -0.03 -3.83 44.08
CA ALA A 263 -0.31 -2.57 43.37
C ALA A 263 -1.81 -2.18 43.40
N VAL A 264 -2.09 -0.90 43.59
CA VAL A 264 -3.45 -0.33 43.55
C VAL A 264 -3.63 0.46 42.25
N SER A 265 -4.81 0.39 41.65
CA SER A 265 -5.16 1.19 40.49
C SER A 265 -6.54 1.83 40.66
N LYS A 266 -6.72 3.03 40.08
CA LYS A 266 -8.00 3.75 40.05
C LYS A 266 -8.07 4.62 38.82
N GLN A 267 -9.23 4.62 38.17
CA GLN A 267 -9.51 5.53 37.06
C GLN A 267 -10.01 6.87 37.61
N PHE A 268 -9.48 7.95 37.06
CA PHE A 268 -9.90 9.32 37.30
C PHE A 268 -10.31 9.98 35.98
N GLU A 269 -11.16 11.00 36.07
CA GLU A 269 -11.55 11.81 34.91
C GLU A 269 -10.81 13.14 34.95
N PHE A 270 -10.23 13.58 33.83
CA PHE A 270 -9.58 14.88 33.81
C PHE A 270 -10.61 16.01 34.00
N VAL A 271 -10.28 17.01 34.80
CA VAL A 271 -11.11 18.22 34.92
C VAL A 271 -11.21 18.93 33.56
N THR A 272 -10.08 18.97 32.83
CA THR A 272 -10.00 19.43 31.45
C THR A 272 -9.43 18.30 30.60
N ALA A 273 -10.21 17.80 29.65
CA ALA A 273 -9.74 16.76 28.73
C ALA A 273 -8.50 17.22 27.94
N LEU A 274 -7.61 16.27 27.65
CA LEU A 274 -6.47 16.49 26.77
C LEU A 274 -6.97 16.73 25.34
N GLY A 275 -6.21 17.54 24.60
CA GLY A 275 -6.54 17.91 23.23
C GLY A 275 -6.30 16.79 22.23
N THR A 276 -5.29 15.94 22.47
CA THR A 276 -4.96 14.80 21.61
C THR A 276 -4.37 13.63 22.40
N ILE A 277 -4.33 12.45 21.80
CA ILE A 277 -3.73 11.26 22.40
C ILE A 277 -2.21 11.40 22.58
N GLU A 278 -1.53 12.19 21.76
CA GLU A 278 -0.09 12.45 21.91
C GLU A 278 0.22 13.19 23.22
N GLN A 279 -0.66 14.10 23.65
CA GLN A 279 -0.53 14.76 24.96
C GLN A 279 -0.67 13.77 26.11
N PHE A 280 -1.50 12.73 25.93
CA PHE A 280 -1.61 11.64 26.90
C PHE A 280 -0.32 10.82 26.97
N ASP A 281 0.29 10.53 25.83
CA ASP A 281 1.55 9.77 25.76
C ASP A 281 2.68 10.52 26.48
N GLU A 282 2.80 11.84 26.26
CA GLU A 282 3.76 12.70 26.97
C GLU A 282 3.52 12.69 28.49
N LEU A 283 2.27 12.88 28.93
CA LEU A 283 1.89 12.83 30.34
C LEU A 283 2.17 11.45 30.97
N SER A 284 1.84 10.36 30.27
CA SER A 284 2.10 8.99 30.72
C SER A 284 3.61 8.74 30.93
N LEU A 285 4.46 9.27 30.04
CA LEU A 285 5.91 9.18 30.18
C LEU A 285 6.43 9.96 31.39
N GLU A 286 5.91 11.17 31.63
CA GLU A 286 6.29 11.96 32.81
C GLU A 286 5.85 11.27 34.11
N LEU A 287 4.61 10.80 34.18
CA LEU A 287 4.05 10.16 35.38
C LEU A 287 4.79 8.87 35.75
N LYS A 288 5.22 8.08 34.76
CA LYS A 288 6.02 6.86 35.00
C LYS A 288 7.40 7.14 35.61
N GLN A 289 7.88 8.38 35.55
CA GLN A 289 9.13 8.79 36.22
C GLN A 289 8.90 9.21 37.68
N ARG A 290 7.64 9.35 38.12
CA ARG A 290 7.31 9.80 39.48
C ARG A 290 7.43 8.64 40.48
N PRO A 291 8.08 8.85 41.64
CA PRO A 291 8.21 7.82 42.67
C PRO A 291 6.86 7.26 43.11
N GLY A 292 6.71 5.93 43.09
CA GLY A 292 5.49 5.26 43.52
C GLY A 292 4.48 4.97 42.40
N ILE A 293 4.60 5.61 41.22
CA ILE A 293 3.82 5.25 40.04
C ILE A 293 4.50 4.07 39.32
N ILE A 294 3.76 2.98 39.14
CA ILE A 294 4.23 1.73 38.50
C ILE A 294 3.76 1.67 37.03
N GLY A 295 2.58 2.22 36.74
CA GLY A 295 1.99 2.17 35.41
C GLY A 295 0.96 3.27 35.22
N VAL A 296 0.69 3.60 33.95
CA VAL A 296 -0.31 4.59 33.56
C VAL A 296 -0.96 4.11 32.27
N SER A 297 -2.29 4.13 32.23
CA SER A 297 -3.12 3.84 31.07
C SER A 297 -4.32 4.79 31.05
N GLY A 298 -5.02 4.95 29.92
CA GLY A 298 -6.12 5.91 29.85
C GLY A 298 -6.44 6.36 28.42
N SER A 299 -7.10 7.52 28.34
CA SER A 299 -7.52 8.20 27.12
C SER A 299 -7.38 9.72 27.31
N GLU A 300 -7.80 10.50 26.31
CA GLU A 300 -7.80 11.96 26.39
C GLU A 300 -8.75 12.51 27.48
N ARG A 301 -9.66 11.68 28.00
CA ARG A 301 -10.65 12.06 29.02
C ARG A 301 -10.39 11.45 30.39
N THR A 302 -9.68 10.33 30.44
CA THR A 302 -9.52 9.57 31.67
C THR A 302 -8.11 9.08 31.85
N ILE A 303 -7.68 8.91 33.09
CA ILE A 303 -6.38 8.33 33.42
C ILE A 303 -6.53 7.28 34.51
N THR A 304 -5.83 6.17 34.34
CA THR A 304 -5.78 5.05 35.28
C THR A 304 -4.32 4.81 35.67
N PRO A 305 -3.80 5.53 36.68
CA PRO A 305 -2.52 5.23 37.29
C PRO A 305 -2.59 3.92 38.07
N VAL A 306 -1.46 3.23 38.10
CA VAL A 306 -1.18 2.06 38.94
C VAL A 306 -0.03 2.46 39.85
N TRP A 307 -0.18 2.29 41.16
CA TRP A 307 0.81 2.76 42.13
C TRP A 307 1.06 1.77 43.26
N ASP A 308 2.21 1.93 43.92
CA ASP A 308 2.59 1.18 45.12
C ASP A 308 1.96 1.84 46.37
N PRO A 309 1.00 1.19 47.05
CA PRO A 309 0.32 1.75 48.22
C PRO A 309 1.24 1.95 49.42
N THR A 310 2.42 1.32 49.44
CA THR A 310 3.41 1.54 50.52
C THR A 310 4.19 2.85 50.34
N ARG A 311 4.16 3.42 49.13
CA ARG A 311 4.92 4.63 48.76
C ARG A 311 4.02 5.81 48.39
N LEU A 312 2.80 5.54 47.93
CA LEU A 312 1.90 6.54 47.38
C LEU A 312 0.45 6.19 47.71
N ASP A 313 -0.34 7.16 48.16
CA ASP A 313 -1.77 7.02 48.38
C ASP A 313 -2.57 7.74 47.27
N GLU A 314 -3.90 7.57 47.24
CA GLU A 314 -4.74 8.24 46.24
C GLU A 314 -4.58 9.77 46.27
N THR A 315 -4.43 10.36 47.46
CA THR A 315 -4.21 11.80 47.64
C THR A 315 -2.90 12.25 46.98
N GLY A 316 -1.83 11.46 47.12
CA GLY A 316 -0.56 11.67 46.45
C GLY A 316 -0.67 11.59 44.93
N VAL A 317 -1.40 10.60 44.41
CA VAL A 317 -1.66 10.47 42.96
C VAL A 317 -2.38 11.71 42.41
N ARG A 318 -3.45 12.16 43.08
CA ARG A 318 -4.21 13.37 42.69
C ARG A 318 -3.34 14.63 42.72
N ARG A 319 -2.42 14.74 43.68
CA ARG A 319 -1.48 15.85 43.80
C ARG A 319 -0.48 15.87 42.66
N ILE A 320 0.13 14.72 42.34
CA ILE A 320 1.06 14.59 41.21
C ILE A 320 0.37 15.03 39.91
N LEU A 321 -0.87 14.56 39.68
CA LEU A 321 -1.64 14.94 38.49
C LEU A 321 -1.92 16.45 38.44
N ALA A 322 -2.27 17.07 39.57
CA ALA A 322 -2.44 18.52 39.65
C ALA A 322 -1.13 19.29 39.41
N GLU A 323 0.01 18.82 39.95
CA GLU A 323 1.34 19.42 39.75
C GLU A 323 1.79 19.37 38.29
N THR A 324 1.41 18.32 37.55
CA THR A 324 1.64 18.21 36.09
C THR A 324 0.68 19.07 35.25
N GLY A 325 -0.22 19.85 35.88
CA GLY A 325 -1.18 20.68 35.18
C GLY A 325 -2.44 19.95 34.70
N HIS A 326 -2.65 18.70 35.13
CA HIS A 326 -3.77 17.85 34.72
C HIS A 326 -4.60 17.38 35.92
N PRO A 327 -5.28 18.29 36.65
CA PRO A 327 -6.10 17.93 37.79
C PRO A 327 -7.25 16.99 37.38
N VAL A 328 -7.62 16.10 38.29
CA VAL A 328 -8.63 15.05 38.04
C VAL A 328 -9.75 15.03 39.07
N ARG A 329 -10.94 14.59 38.64
CA ARG A 329 -12.12 14.31 39.46
C ARG A 329 -12.07 12.87 39.97
#